data_AF-A0A7V2XX59-F1
#
_entry.id   AF-A0A7V2XX59-F1
#
_cell.length_a   1.000
_cell.length_b   1.000
_cell.length_c   1.000
_cell.angle_alpha   90.00
_cell.angle_beta   90.00
_cell.angle_gamma   90.00
#
_symmetry.space_group_name_H-M   'P 1'
#
loop_
_entity.id
_entity.type
_entity.pdbx_description
1 polymer ?
#
loop_
_entity_poly.entity_id
_entity_poly.type
_entity_poly.pdbx_seq_one_letter_code
_entity_poly.pdbx_strand_id
1 'polypeptide(L)' 'MKKKPAKKVEVLRITPEMNILEALELFPEVREVFAEKGLPCLGCAASRFEKIADIAEEFGMSVEDLISEVEAKIKNKK' A
#
# COMPACT_ATOMS: atom_id res chain seq x y z
N MET A 1 15.65 -17.79 -9.48
CA MET A 1 14.58 -17.12 -8.71
C MET A 1 15.18 -16.60 -7.41
N LYS A 2 15.57 -15.33 -7.35
CA LYS A 2 16.25 -14.75 -6.17
C LYS A 2 15.18 -14.45 -5.12
N LYS A 3 15.11 -15.26 -4.06
CA LYS A 3 14.35 -14.94 -2.85
C LYS A 3 14.88 -13.60 -2.33
N LYS A 4 14.11 -12.52 -2.43
CA LYS A 4 14.45 -11.26 -1.77
C LYS A 4 14.39 -11.50 -0.25
N PRO A 5 15.38 -11.01 0.51
CA PRO A 5 15.44 -11.24 1.95
C PRO A 5 14.24 -10.54 2.60
N ALA A 6 13.46 -11.27 3.40
CA ALA A 6 12.45 -10.72 4.28
C ALA A 6 13.14 -9.76 5.25
N LYS A 7 13.14 -8.47 4.90
CA LYS A 7 13.79 -7.42 5.67
C LYS A 7 13.00 -7.26 6.96
N LYS A 8 13.71 -7.50 8.07
CA LYS A 8 13.21 -7.50 9.43
C LYS A 8 12.35 -6.26 9.69
N VAL A 9 11.11 -6.56 10.02
CA VAL A 9 9.98 -5.66 10.17
C VAL A 9 10.01 -5.11 11.60
N GLU A 10 10.91 -4.17 11.87
CA GLU A 10 10.96 -3.48 13.15
C GLU A 10 10.54 -2.01 12.88
N VAL A 11 9.32 -1.67 13.32
CA VAL A 11 8.58 -0.39 13.18
C VAL A 11 7.96 -0.13 11.79
N LEU A 12 6.98 -0.96 11.42
CA LEU A 12 6.18 -0.78 10.19
C LEU A 12 5.24 0.42 10.27
N ARG A 13 5.62 1.53 9.63
CA ARG A 13 4.66 2.50 9.12
C ARG A 13 4.69 2.44 7.60
N ILE A 14 3.51 2.45 7.00
CA ILE A 14 3.39 2.66 5.57
C ILE A 14 3.71 4.13 5.25
N THR A 15 4.45 4.37 4.18
CA THR A 15 4.87 5.73 3.79
C THR A 15 4.40 6.06 2.38
N PRO A 16 4.13 7.34 2.07
CA PRO A 16 3.60 7.74 0.77
C PRO A 16 4.56 7.47 -0.40
N GLU A 17 5.86 7.37 -0.10
CA GLU A 17 6.92 7.12 -1.09
C GLU A 17 7.11 5.64 -1.43
N MET A 18 6.48 4.71 -0.68
CA MET A 18 6.53 3.29 -1.03
C MET A 18 5.81 3.07 -2.35
N ASN A 19 6.41 2.23 -3.19
CA ASN A 19 5.68 1.72 -4.35
C ASN A 19 4.59 0.75 -3.89
N ILE A 20 3.54 0.66 -4.71
CA ILE A 20 2.39 -0.21 -4.45
C ILE A 20 2.81 -1.67 -4.24
N LEU A 21 3.77 -2.17 -5.03
CA LEU A 21 4.21 -3.55 -4.91
C LEU A 21 4.82 -3.86 -3.54
N GLU A 22 5.75 -3.03 -3.07
CA GLU A 22 6.38 -3.15 -1.76
C GLU A 22 5.35 -2.94 -0.65
N ALA A 23 4.44 -1.98 -0.80
CA ALA A 23 3.36 -1.76 0.14
C ALA A 23 2.47 -3.02 0.28
N LEU A 24 2.11 -3.67 -0.83
CA LEU A 24 1.34 -4.93 -0.80
C LEU A 24 2.13 -6.12 -0.23
N GLU A 25 3.43 -6.20 -0.50
CA GLU A 25 4.30 -7.27 0.02
C GLU A 25 4.50 -7.14 1.54
N LEU A 26 4.55 -5.91 2.07
CA LEU A 26 4.73 -5.62 3.49
C LEU A 26 3.40 -5.57 4.26
N PHE A 27 2.34 -5.08 3.61
CA PHE A 27 1.04 -4.76 4.18
C PHE A 27 -0.08 -5.31 3.29
N PRO A 28 -0.49 -6.57 3.45
CA PRO A 28 -1.59 -7.15 2.68
C PRO A 28 -2.92 -6.38 2.84
N GLU A 29 -3.08 -5.63 3.93
CA GLU A 29 -4.22 -4.76 4.23
C GLU A 29 -4.37 -3.61 3.22
N VAL A 30 -3.28 -3.18 2.58
CA VAL A 30 -3.30 -2.19 1.47
C VAL A 30 -4.26 -2.65 0.39
N ARG A 31 -4.30 -3.95 0.09
CA ARG A 31 -5.22 -4.51 -0.90
C ARG A 31 -6.68 -4.29 -0.52
N GLU A 32 -7.00 -4.49 0.75
CA GLU A 32 -8.36 -4.36 1.28
C GLU A 32 -8.80 -2.90 1.21
N VAL A 33 -7.97 -1.98 1.70
CA VAL A 33 -8.25 -0.53 1.66
C VAL A 33 -8.41 -0.03 0.23
N PHE A 34 -7.50 -0.40 -0.67
CA PHE A 34 -7.57 0.03 -2.07
C PHE A 34 -8.83 -0.51 -2.77
N ALA A 35 -9.23 -1.74 -2.46
CA ALA A 35 -10.48 -2.31 -2.96
C ALA A 35 -11.71 -1.58 -2.40
N GLU A 36 -11.71 -1.25 -1.10
CA GLU A 36 -12.78 -0.48 -0.45
C GLU A 36 -12.90 0.95 -1.03
N LYS A 37 -11.77 1.59 -1.36
CA LYS A 37 -11.74 2.92 -2.00
C LYS A 37 -12.04 2.88 -3.50
N GLY A 38 -12.23 1.70 -4.10
CA GLY A 38 -12.53 1.56 -5.52
C GLY A 38 -11.35 1.88 -6.44
N LEU A 39 -10.11 1.82 -5.93
CA LEU A 39 -8.92 2.00 -6.75
C LEU A 39 -8.85 0.81 -7.74
N PRO A 40 -8.92 1.08 -9.07
CA PRO A 40 -8.95 0.04 -10.08
C PRO A 40 -7.70 -0.81 -9.88
N CYS A 41 -7.97 -2.10 -9.73
CA CYS A 41 -7.06 -3.07 -9.15
C CYS A 41 -5.59 -2.81 -9.54
N LEU A 42 -4.72 -2.90 -8.52
CA LEU A 42 -3.25 -3.03 -8.57
C LEU A 42 -2.75 -4.19 -9.47
N GLY A 43 -3.65 -4.77 -10.27
CA GLY A 43 -3.43 -5.72 -11.34
C GLY A 43 -2.92 -5.11 -12.64
N CYS A 44 -3.01 -3.79 -12.85
CA CYS A 44 -2.27 -3.15 -13.94
C CYS A 44 -0.76 -3.21 -13.61
N ALA A 45 0.04 -3.70 -14.55
CA ALA A 45 1.49 -3.84 -14.34
C ALA A 45 2.17 -2.49 -14.03
N ALA A 46 1.64 -1.38 -14.57
CA ALA A 46 2.15 -0.03 -14.34
C ALA A 46 1.95 0.43 -12.89
N SER A 47 0.73 0.30 -12.37
CA SER A 47 0.34 0.73 -11.02
C SER A 47 1.18 0.08 -9.91
N ARG A 48 1.77 -1.10 -10.16
CA ARG A 48 2.67 -1.78 -9.22
C ARG A 48 3.98 -1.02 -8.96
N PHE A 49 4.42 -0.21 -9.91
CA PHE A 49 5.66 0.56 -9.81
C PHE A 49 5.43 2.02 -9.40
N GLU A 50 4.17 2.45 -9.32
CA GLU A 50 3.80 3.78 -8.85
C GLU A 50 3.87 3.87 -7.33
N LYS A 51 4.03 5.09 -6.80
CA LYS A 51 3.98 5.33 -5.37
C LYS A 51 2.54 5.42 -4.90
N ILE A 52 2.34 5.19 -3.60
CA ILE A 52 1.04 5.39 -2.96
C ILE A 52 0.54 6.82 -3.17
N ALA A 53 1.44 7.81 -3.09
CA ALA A 53 1.11 9.21 -3.33
C ALA A 53 0.62 9.47 -4.77
N ASP A 54 1.27 8.87 -5.78
CA ASP A 54 0.91 9.07 -7.18
C ASP A 54 -0.51 8.52 -7.46
N ILE A 55 -0.80 7.32 -6.94
CA ILE A 55 -2.14 6.72 -7.04
C ILE A 55 -3.17 7.55 -6.27
N ALA A 56 -2.84 8.04 -5.07
CA ALA A 56 -3.76 8.89 -4.33
C ALA A 56 -4.08 10.17 -5.13
N GLU A 57 -3.08 10.82 -5.71
CA GLU A 57 -3.24 12.04 -6.51
C GLU A 57 -4.03 11.80 -7.80
N GLU A 58 -3.69 10.75 -8.57
CA GLU A 58 -4.36 10.41 -9.84
C GLU A 58 -5.85 10.12 -9.64
N PHE A 59 -6.21 9.54 -8.50
CA PHE A 59 -7.59 9.21 -8.15
C PHE A 59 -8.27 10.26 -7.27
N GLY A 60 -7.62 11.40 -7.02
CA GLY A 60 -8.19 12.52 -6.25
C GLY A 60 -8.45 12.17 -4.78
N MET A 61 -7.65 11.27 -4.21
CA MET A 61 -7.71 10.82 -2.82
C MET A 61 -6.61 11.48 -1.99
N SER A 62 -6.86 11.62 -0.69
CA SER A 62 -5.82 12.03 0.26
C SER A 62 -4.88 10.86 0.54
N VAL A 63 -3.59 11.05 0.29
CA VAL A 63 -2.55 10.08 0.63
C VAL A 63 -2.52 9.79 2.13
N GLU A 64 -2.84 10.80 2.94
CA GLU A 64 -2.85 10.74 4.40
C GLU A 64 -4.00 9.85 4.89
N ASP A 65 -5.19 10.02 4.32
CA ASP A 65 -6.35 9.17 4.61
C ASP A 65 -6.09 7.72 4.23
N LEU A 66 -5.47 7.49 3.07
CA LEU A 66 -5.15 6.15 2.60
C LEU A 66 -4.18 5.44 3.54
N ILE A 67 -3.12 6.13 3.96
CA ILE A 67 -2.14 5.64 4.93
C ILE A 67 -2.83 5.36 6.28
N SER A 68 -3.65 6.29 6.76
CA SER A 68 -4.35 6.17 8.04
C SER A 68 -5.31 4.97 8.06
N GLU A 69 -6.06 4.75 6.98
CA GLU A 69 -6.94 3.58 6.81
C GLU A 69 -6.17 2.27 6.83
N VAL A 70 -5.03 2.22 6.13
CA VAL A 70 -4.16 1.04 6.14
C VAL A 70 -3.60 0.79 7.54
N GLU A 71 -3.09 1.82 8.22
CA GLU A 71 -2.61 1.72 9.60
C GLU A 71 -3.70 1.28 10.57
N ALA A 72 -4.93 1.77 10.38
CA ALA A 72 -6.09 1.36 11.18
C ALA A 72 -6.40 -0.13 10.99
N LYS A 73 -6.37 -0.63 9.75
CA LYS A 73 -6.58 -2.06 9.45
C LYS A 73 -5.47 -2.93 10.02
N ILE A 74 -4.21 -2.48 9.98
CA ILE A 74 -3.07 -3.18 10.59
C ILE A 74 -3.27 -3.31 12.11
N LYS A 75 -3.73 -2.24 12.78
CA LYS A 75 -3.99 -2.26 14.23
C LYS A 75 -5.19 -3.15 14.59
N ASN A 76 -6.22 -3.18 13.75
CA ASN A 76 -7.46 -3.91 14.03
C ASN A 76 -7.35 -5.42 13.83
N LYS A 77 -6.29 -5.90 13.17
CA LYS A 77 -5.98 -7.34 12.97
C LYS A 77 -5.06 -7.92 14.06
N LYS A 78 -4.70 -7.14 15.08
CA LYS A 78 -3.72 -7.51 16.12
C LYS A 78 -4.34 -8.04 17.40
#